data_AF-A0A8S3Q063-F1
#
_entry.id   AF-A0A8S3Q063-F1
#
_cell.length_a   1.000
_cell.length_b   1.000
_cell.length_c   1.000
_cell.angle_alpha   90.00
_cell.angle_beta   90.00
_cell.angle_gamma   90.00
#
_symmetry.space_group_name_H-M   'P 1'
#
loop_
_entity.id
_entity.type
_entity.pdbx_description
1 polymer ?
#
loop_
_entity_poly.entity_id
_entity_poly.type
_entity_poly.pdbx_seq_one_letter_code
_entity_poly.pdbx_strand_id
1 'polypeptide(L)'
;MDLFSLLRNNLSPSKKMINAITSKDVSLIEDILRSGFNVNSRVYEQGGETALHIAVSKANYSKPVIEKLIEYKADPSVTNDFGVTSLHRAATNDDADIAFLLQHDKSSTSINDFWVSFTRDFTHWLQHHTVSPKTLMILLIATPNFAKYPENIRKTMFTTVLNKQTPFYNCLKVMAVIDKTLRNQQIAQIPDDDERKEFLEWLDNFKRKYQLFSTAVGWL
;
A
#
# COMPACT_ATOMS: atom_id res chain seq x y z
N MET A 1 34.39 19.13 -18.57
CA MET A 1 33.12 19.19 -17.81
C MET A 1 32.01 19.25 -18.85
N ASP A 2 31.18 18.20 -18.95
CA ASP A 2 30.14 18.10 -20.00
C ASP A 2 28.92 18.96 -19.60
N LEU A 3 28.24 19.58 -20.58
CA LEU A 3 26.98 20.30 -20.41
C LEU A 3 25.96 19.45 -19.64
N PHE A 4 25.93 18.14 -19.87
CA PHE A 4 25.09 17.22 -19.10
C PHE A 4 25.49 17.14 -17.62
N SER A 5 26.79 17.22 -17.27
CA SER A 5 27.24 17.27 -15.87
C SER A 5 26.90 18.60 -15.19
N LEU A 6 26.95 19.71 -15.94
CA LEU A 6 26.59 21.06 -15.48
C LEU A 6 25.08 21.18 -15.23
N LEU A 7 24.26 20.65 -16.15
CA LEU A 7 22.80 20.59 -15.98
C LEU A 7 22.42 19.70 -14.79
N ARG A 8 23.09 18.55 -14.59
CA ARG A 8 22.85 17.67 -13.44
C ARG A 8 23.16 18.35 -12.11
N ASN A 9 24.21 19.17 -12.06
CA ASN A 9 24.62 19.90 -10.85
C ASN A 9 23.62 21.00 -10.44
N ASN A 10 22.95 21.64 -11.41
CA ASN A 10 21.96 22.70 -11.18
C ASN A 10 20.52 22.21 -10.88
N LEU A 11 20.28 20.90 -10.86
CA LEU A 11 18.96 20.37 -10.49
C LEU A 11 18.69 20.58 -8.99
N SER A 12 17.43 20.87 -8.64
CA SER A 12 16.98 20.85 -7.26
C SER A 12 17.20 19.45 -6.65
N PRO A 13 17.42 19.34 -5.32
CA PRO A 13 17.59 18.04 -4.65
C PRO A 13 16.44 17.07 -4.95
N SER A 14 15.20 17.56 -4.96
CA SER A 14 14.01 16.79 -5.31
C SER A 14 14.08 16.23 -6.73
N LYS A 15 14.53 17.02 -7.70
CA LYS A 15 14.63 16.59 -9.09
C LYS A 15 15.79 15.62 -9.32
N LYS A 16 16.90 15.77 -8.56
CA LYS A 16 17.98 14.78 -8.52
C LYS A 16 17.48 13.43 -7.99
N MET A 17 16.69 13.45 -6.90
CA MET A 17 16.09 12.26 -6.32
C MET A 17 15.14 11.57 -7.30
N ILE A 18 14.25 12.32 -7.97
CA ILE A 18 13.35 11.77 -8.98
C ILE A 18 14.13 11.08 -10.10
N ASN A 19 15.13 11.76 -10.66
CA ASN A 19 15.92 11.20 -11.75
C ASN A 19 16.61 9.89 -11.30
N ALA A 20 17.20 9.87 -10.11
CA ALA A 20 17.84 8.69 -9.55
C ALA A 20 16.87 7.51 -9.38
N ILE A 21 15.63 7.77 -8.92
CA ILE A 21 14.57 6.76 -8.82
C ILE A 21 14.16 6.25 -10.20
N THR A 22 13.92 7.15 -11.17
CA THR A 22 13.51 6.76 -12.53
C THR A 22 14.58 5.95 -13.26
N SER A 23 15.87 6.24 -13.02
CA SER A 23 16.99 5.47 -13.56
C SER A 23 17.38 4.25 -12.71
N LYS A 24 16.69 4.01 -11.59
CA LYS A 24 16.96 2.94 -10.62
C LYS A 24 18.39 2.95 -10.06
N ASP A 25 18.98 4.13 -9.97
CA ASP A 25 20.35 4.33 -9.50
C ASP A 25 20.38 4.38 -7.96
N VAL A 26 20.53 3.21 -7.35
CA VAL A 26 20.55 3.05 -5.89
C VAL A 26 21.72 3.80 -5.25
N SER A 27 22.88 3.85 -5.92
CA SER A 27 24.06 4.56 -5.40
C SER A 27 23.79 6.06 -5.33
N LEU A 28 23.21 6.63 -6.38
CA LEU A 28 22.88 8.05 -6.40
C LEU A 28 21.77 8.38 -5.38
N ILE A 29 20.79 7.49 -5.18
CA ILE A 29 19.79 7.65 -4.11
C ILE A 29 20.47 7.71 -2.74
N GLU A 30 21.39 6.79 -2.46
CA GLU A 30 22.16 6.80 -1.21
C GLU A 30 22.94 8.10 -1.02
N ASP A 31 23.67 8.54 -2.05
CA ASP A 31 24.46 9.78 -1.98
C ASP A 31 23.57 10.99 -1.67
N ILE A 32 22.39 11.07 -2.31
CA ILE A 32 21.42 12.15 -2.07
C ILE A 32 20.89 12.07 -0.63
N LEU A 33 20.53 10.89 -0.13
CA LEU A 33 20.02 10.74 1.24
C LEU A 33 21.08 11.06 2.29
N ARG A 34 22.33 10.62 2.07
CA ARG A 34 23.48 10.95 2.93
C ARG A 34 23.80 12.43 2.95
N SER A 35 23.46 13.17 1.89
CA SER A 35 23.62 14.64 1.86
C SER A 35 22.62 15.40 2.75
N GLY A 36 21.72 14.69 3.45
CA GLY A 36 20.72 15.27 4.33
C GLY A 36 19.38 15.56 3.65
N PHE A 37 19.16 15.05 2.43
CA PHE A 37 17.85 15.12 1.79
C PHE A 37 16.81 14.40 2.66
N ASN A 38 15.76 15.11 3.06
CA ASN A 38 14.64 14.50 3.78
C ASN A 38 13.88 13.55 2.84
N VAL A 39 13.97 12.24 3.09
CA VAL A 39 13.33 11.19 2.29
C VAL A 39 11.80 11.35 2.16
N ASN A 40 11.18 12.03 3.13
CA ASN A 40 9.74 12.30 3.18
C ASN A 40 9.36 13.66 2.57
N SER A 41 10.31 14.34 1.91
CA SER A 41 10.03 15.58 1.20
C SER A 41 8.99 15.36 0.11
N ARG A 42 7.98 16.23 0.11
CA ARG A 42 6.96 16.29 -0.95
C ARG A 42 7.52 17.06 -2.13
N VAL A 43 7.47 16.45 -3.31
CA VAL A 43 7.90 17.08 -4.55
C VAL A 43 6.70 17.77 -5.20
N TYR A 44 6.58 19.08 -4.98
CA TYR A 44 5.44 19.88 -5.44
C TYR A 44 5.22 19.81 -6.96
N GLU A 45 6.30 19.72 -7.75
CA GLU A 45 6.20 19.60 -9.22
C GLU A 45 5.60 18.24 -9.67
N GLN A 46 5.46 17.29 -8.75
CA GLN A 46 4.85 15.97 -8.96
C GLN A 46 3.57 15.81 -8.12
N GLY A 47 2.82 16.90 -7.90
CA GLY A 47 1.60 16.86 -7.10
C GLY A 47 1.84 16.43 -5.66
N GLY A 48 2.98 16.82 -5.08
CA GLY A 48 3.33 16.56 -3.69
C GLY A 48 3.77 15.12 -3.40
N GLU A 49 4.11 14.34 -4.42
CA GLU A 49 4.60 12.97 -4.24
C GLU A 49 5.94 12.92 -3.49
N THR A 50 6.13 11.92 -2.64
CA THR A 50 7.43 11.61 -2.01
C THR A 50 8.25 10.67 -2.89
N ALA A 51 9.54 10.51 -2.56
CA ALA A 51 10.41 9.51 -3.20
C ALA A 51 9.78 8.10 -3.22
N LEU A 52 9.11 7.73 -2.12
CA LEU A 52 8.47 6.42 -2.00
C LEU A 52 7.25 6.27 -2.92
N HIS A 53 6.45 7.32 -3.15
CA HIS A 53 5.34 7.28 -4.13
C HIS A 53 5.84 7.01 -5.54
N ILE A 54 6.95 7.64 -5.89
CA ILE A 54 7.52 7.56 -7.23
C ILE A 54 8.13 6.18 -7.44
N ALA A 55 8.86 5.64 -6.46
CA ALA A 55 9.50 4.34 -6.51
C ALA A 55 8.52 3.15 -6.61
N VAL A 56 7.33 3.27 -6.01
CA VAL A 56 6.30 2.22 -6.06
C VAL A 56 5.41 2.31 -7.30
N SER A 57 5.62 3.32 -8.16
CA SER A 57 4.89 3.42 -9.43
C SER A 57 5.35 2.34 -10.40
N LYS A 58 4.42 1.79 -11.18
CA LYS A 58 4.69 0.70 -12.14
C LYS A 58 5.85 1.01 -13.10
N ALA A 59 6.00 2.26 -13.52
CA ALA A 59 7.06 2.68 -14.43
C ALA A 59 8.47 2.66 -13.78
N ASN A 60 8.55 2.90 -12.47
CA ASN A 60 9.82 3.10 -11.77
C ASN A 60 10.14 1.97 -10.78
N TYR A 61 9.35 0.88 -10.80
CA TYR A 61 9.48 -0.18 -9.83
C TYR A 61 10.90 -0.77 -9.79
N SER A 62 11.43 -0.81 -8.57
CA SER A 62 12.70 -1.43 -8.22
C SER A 62 12.69 -1.76 -6.73
N LYS A 63 12.62 -3.05 -6.39
CA LYS A 63 12.69 -3.52 -5.01
C LYS A 63 13.92 -2.97 -4.25
N PRO A 64 15.14 -2.97 -4.82
CA PRO A 64 16.31 -2.35 -4.18
C PRO A 64 16.13 -0.86 -3.85
N VAL A 65 15.46 -0.10 -4.72
CA VAL A 65 15.18 1.32 -4.48
C VAL A 65 14.20 1.49 -3.32
N ILE A 66 13.11 0.71 -3.30
CA ILE A 66 12.10 0.77 -2.24
C ILE A 66 12.72 0.38 -0.89
N GLU A 67 13.48 -0.72 -0.84
CA GLU A 67 14.18 -1.16 0.37
C GLU A 67 15.14 -0.08 0.87
N LYS A 68 15.88 0.57 -0.05
CA LYS A 68 16.79 1.65 0.32
C LYS A 68 16.06 2.85 0.91
N LEU A 69 14.96 3.28 0.30
CA LEU A 69 14.15 4.39 0.82
C LEU A 69 13.60 4.06 2.22
N ILE A 70 13.13 2.82 2.44
CA ILE A 70 12.66 2.34 3.75
C ILE A 70 13.80 2.30 4.78
N GLU A 71 15.00 1.85 4.39
CA GLU A 71 16.19 1.87 5.25
C GLU A 71 16.46 3.28 5.81
N TYR A 72 16.26 4.31 4.97
CA TYR A 72 16.37 5.72 5.34
C TYR A 72 15.09 6.32 5.94
N LYS A 73 14.16 5.49 6.41
CA LYS A 73 12.92 5.90 7.12
C LYS A 73 11.91 6.67 6.24
N ALA A 74 11.78 6.27 4.97
CA ALA A 74 10.68 6.71 4.14
C ALA A 74 9.35 6.27 4.75
N ASP A 75 8.47 7.23 5.04
CA ASP A 75 7.18 7.00 5.66
C ASP A 75 6.11 6.73 4.58
N PRO A 76 5.56 5.51 4.51
CA PRO A 76 4.52 5.15 3.55
C PRO A 76 3.18 5.82 3.83
N SER A 77 3.04 6.52 4.96
CA SER A 77 1.80 7.21 5.36
C SER A 77 1.70 8.65 4.84
N VAL A 78 2.81 9.23 4.36
CA VAL A 78 2.79 10.58 3.78
C VAL A 78 1.84 10.60 2.59
N THR A 79 0.98 11.60 2.52
CA THR A 79 0.05 11.82 1.41
C THR A 79 0.60 12.85 0.44
N ASN A 80 0.35 12.63 -0.85
CA ASN A 80 0.53 13.64 -1.88
C ASN A 80 -0.61 14.70 -1.84
N ASP A 81 -0.64 15.63 -2.79
CA ASP A 81 -1.65 16.71 -2.86
C ASP A 81 -3.08 16.19 -3.04
N PHE A 82 -3.23 14.94 -3.48
CA PHE A 82 -4.52 14.26 -3.67
C PHE A 82 -4.92 13.37 -2.48
N GLY A 83 -4.18 13.38 -1.38
CA GLY A 83 -4.44 12.50 -0.24
C GLY A 83 -4.02 11.03 -0.46
N VAL A 84 -3.32 10.74 -1.57
CA VAL A 84 -2.87 9.38 -1.92
C VAL A 84 -1.55 9.11 -1.21
N THR A 85 -1.39 7.91 -0.63
CA THR A 85 -0.10 7.46 -0.06
C THR A 85 0.66 6.50 -0.99
N SER A 86 1.93 6.20 -0.68
CA SER A 86 2.73 5.23 -1.45
C SER A 86 2.06 3.84 -1.49
N LEU A 87 1.44 3.45 -0.38
CA LEU A 87 0.75 2.19 -0.26
C LEU A 87 -0.54 2.15 -1.12
N HIS A 88 -1.26 3.27 -1.25
CA HIS A 88 -2.38 3.38 -2.22
C HIS A 88 -1.88 3.14 -3.65
N ARG A 89 -0.71 3.67 -4.00
CA ARG A 89 -0.15 3.51 -5.35
C ARG A 89 0.33 2.08 -5.61
N ALA A 90 0.93 1.40 -4.62
CA ALA A 90 1.25 -0.02 -4.72
C ALA A 90 -0.02 -0.87 -4.97
N ALA A 91 -1.09 -0.58 -4.23
CA ALA A 91 -2.40 -1.20 -4.42
C ALA A 91 -2.98 -0.96 -5.83
N THR A 92 -2.81 0.26 -6.38
CA THR A 92 -3.22 0.53 -7.77
C THR A 92 -2.49 -0.34 -8.79
N ASN A 93 -1.29 -0.83 -8.48
CA ASN A 93 -0.47 -1.57 -9.45
C ASN A 93 -0.68 -3.08 -9.38
N ASP A 94 -1.58 -3.56 -8.51
CA ASP A 94 -1.83 -4.99 -8.22
C ASP A 94 -0.57 -5.74 -7.76
N ASP A 95 0.31 -5.04 -7.02
CA ASP A 95 1.57 -5.59 -6.53
C ASP A 95 1.48 -5.88 -5.03
N ALA A 96 1.04 -7.12 -4.71
CA ALA A 96 0.85 -7.58 -3.35
C ALA A 96 2.16 -7.62 -2.53
N ASP A 97 3.30 -7.84 -3.18
CA ASP A 97 4.60 -7.93 -2.53
C ASP A 97 5.08 -6.55 -2.07
N ILE A 98 4.86 -5.50 -2.87
CA ILE A 98 5.13 -4.11 -2.46
C ILE A 98 4.20 -3.67 -1.33
N ALA A 99 2.90 -4.00 -1.44
CA ALA A 99 1.94 -3.66 -0.39
C ALA A 99 2.34 -4.26 0.96
N PHE A 100 2.82 -5.51 0.94
CA PHE A 100 3.36 -6.18 2.13
C PHE A 100 4.61 -5.49 2.67
N LEU A 101 5.59 -5.17 1.81
CA LEU A 101 6.82 -4.46 2.19
C LEU A 101 6.54 -3.12 2.90
N LEU A 102 5.57 -2.35 2.40
CA LEU A 102 5.23 -1.04 2.94
C LEU A 102 4.40 -1.10 4.24
N GLN A 103 3.68 -2.20 4.50
CA GLN A 103 2.84 -2.35 5.69
C GLN A 103 3.63 -2.70 6.96
N HIS A 104 4.84 -3.26 6.80
CA HIS A 104 5.67 -3.73 7.91
C HIS A 104 6.50 -2.63 8.61
N ASP A 105 6.48 -1.39 8.12
CA ASP A 105 7.13 -0.27 8.80
C ASP A 105 6.18 0.37 9.85
N LYS A 106 6.64 0.47 11.09
CA LYS A 106 5.84 0.75 12.30
C LYS A 106 5.28 2.19 12.40
N SER A 107 5.42 3.02 11.37
CA SER A 107 5.03 4.45 11.39
C SER A 107 3.57 4.76 11.01
N SER A 108 2.82 3.80 10.46
CA SER A 108 1.56 4.02 9.72
C SER A 108 0.29 4.36 10.54
N THR A 109 0.42 5.01 11.69
CA THR A 109 -0.68 5.26 12.65
C THR A 109 -1.68 6.36 12.21
N SER A 110 -1.39 7.13 11.15
CA SER A 110 -2.11 8.38 10.81
C SER A 110 -3.28 8.27 9.82
N ILE A 111 -3.51 7.12 9.16
CA ILE A 111 -4.55 7.03 8.11
C ILE A 111 -5.99 7.00 8.69
N ASN A 112 -6.15 7.13 10.01
CA ASN A 112 -7.43 6.95 10.71
C ASN A 112 -8.42 8.12 10.55
N ASP A 113 -7.96 9.37 10.51
CA ASP A 113 -8.86 10.50 10.79
C ASP A 113 -9.57 11.05 9.54
N PHE A 114 -8.96 10.94 8.36
CA PHE A 114 -9.55 11.44 7.13
C PHE A 114 -10.74 10.58 6.65
N TRP A 115 -10.62 9.26 6.75
CA TRP A 115 -11.57 8.32 6.14
C TRP A 115 -12.81 8.05 6.98
N VAL A 116 -12.71 8.05 8.32
CA VAL A 116 -13.86 7.80 9.21
C VAL A 116 -15.00 8.79 8.93
N SER A 117 -14.69 10.04 8.59
CA SER A 117 -15.69 11.05 8.22
C SER A 117 -16.39 10.76 6.86
N PHE A 118 -15.66 10.20 5.89
CA PHE A 118 -16.16 9.89 4.55
C PHE A 118 -16.97 8.58 4.49
N THR A 119 -16.80 7.68 5.46
CA THR A 119 -17.33 6.31 5.41
C THR A 119 -18.87 6.16 5.44
N ARG A 120 -19.60 7.15 5.96
CA ARG A 120 -21.07 7.11 6.00
C ARG A 120 -21.69 7.26 4.61
N ASP A 121 -21.14 8.15 3.77
CA ASP A 121 -21.62 8.34 2.39
C ASP A 121 -21.01 7.29 1.44
N PHE A 122 -19.82 6.79 1.78
CA PHE A 122 -19.09 5.79 1.02
C PHE A 122 -19.77 4.41 0.99
N THR A 123 -20.39 3.97 2.09
CA THR A 123 -21.12 2.69 2.13
C THR A 123 -22.37 2.71 1.24
N HIS A 124 -23.08 3.83 1.19
CA HIS A 124 -24.17 4.06 0.24
C HIS A 124 -23.62 4.12 -1.20
N TRP A 125 -22.51 4.84 -1.43
CA TRP A 125 -21.87 4.91 -2.74
C TRP A 125 -21.44 3.54 -3.29
N LEU A 126 -20.85 2.66 -2.46
CA LEU A 126 -20.46 1.29 -2.81
C LEU A 126 -21.61 0.43 -3.35
N GLN A 127 -22.82 0.63 -2.82
CA GLN A 127 -24.01 -0.11 -3.22
C GLN A 127 -24.56 0.32 -4.59
N HIS A 128 -24.30 1.57 -4.98
CA HIS A 128 -24.83 2.17 -6.21
C HIS A 128 -23.81 2.31 -7.34
N HIS A 129 -22.53 1.98 -7.11
CA HIS A 129 -21.46 2.18 -8.09
C HIS A 129 -20.65 0.90 -8.35
N THR A 130 -20.23 0.70 -9.61
CA THR A 130 -19.30 -0.36 -10.02
C THR A 130 -17.86 -0.02 -9.61
N VAL A 131 -17.53 -0.31 -8.37
CA VAL A 131 -16.16 -0.21 -7.85
C VAL A 131 -15.26 -1.29 -8.46
N SER A 132 -14.12 -0.90 -9.02
CA SER A 132 -13.13 -1.83 -9.55
C SER A 132 -12.41 -2.57 -8.41
N PRO A 133 -11.92 -3.82 -8.63
CA PRO A 133 -11.11 -4.54 -7.64
C PRO A 133 -9.93 -3.70 -7.13
N LYS A 134 -9.32 -2.95 -8.04
CA LYS A 134 -8.21 -2.03 -7.80
C LYS A 134 -8.60 -0.87 -6.86
N THR A 135 -9.77 -0.26 -7.06
CA THR A 135 -10.31 0.78 -6.18
C THR A 135 -10.59 0.22 -4.78
N LEU A 136 -11.18 -0.99 -4.71
CA LEU A 136 -11.51 -1.63 -3.44
C LEU A 136 -10.25 -2.07 -2.66
N MET A 137 -9.20 -2.55 -3.34
CA MET A 137 -7.90 -2.83 -2.73
C MET A 137 -7.28 -1.57 -2.12
N ILE A 138 -7.27 -0.46 -2.85
CA ILE A 138 -6.74 0.82 -2.36
C ILE A 138 -7.45 1.22 -1.05
N LEU A 139 -8.77 1.09 -1.02
CA LEU A 139 -9.59 1.44 0.15
C LEU A 139 -9.32 0.53 1.34
N LEU A 140 -9.21 -0.79 1.12
CA LEU A 140 -8.91 -1.75 2.19
C LEU A 140 -7.50 -1.54 2.75
N ILE A 141 -6.53 -1.31 1.87
CA ILE A 141 -5.13 -1.12 2.23
C ILE A 141 -4.91 0.23 2.94
N ALA A 142 -5.66 1.26 2.54
CA ALA A 142 -5.67 2.57 3.19
C ALA A 142 -6.32 2.58 4.59
N THR A 143 -6.83 1.44 5.08
CA THR A 143 -7.47 1.35 6.41
C THR A 143 -6.59 0.62 7.41
N PRO A 144 -5.53 1.25 7.97
CA PRO A 144 -4.85 0.70 9.13
C PRO A 144 -5.88 0.71 10.25
N ASN A 145 -6.13 -0.45 10.84
CA ASN A 145 -7.18 -0.67 11.82
C ASN A 145 -8.60 -0.82 11.26
N PHE A 146 -8.75 -1.55 10.16
CA PHE A 146 -10.04 -2.06 9.67
C PHE A 146 -10.96 -2.54 10.81
N ALA A 147 -10.42 -3.24 11.81
CA ALA A 147 -11.15 -3.72 12.99
C ALA A 147 -11.86 -2.63 13.83
N LYS A 148 -11.41 -1.37 13.80
CA LYS A 148 -12.05 -0.24 14.52
C LYS A 148 -13.33 0.26 13.84
N TYR A 149 -13.57 -0.11 12.58
CA TYR A 149 -14.77 0.32 11.89
C TYR A 149 -16.03 -0.35 12.47
N PRO A 150 -17.16 0.37 12.50
CA PRO A 150 -18.47 -0.19 12.77
C PRO A 150 -18.69 -1.48 11.98
N GLU A 151 -19.26 -2.50 12.64
CA GLU A 151 -19.41 -3.84 12.05
C GLU A 151 -20.23 -3.85 10.76
N ASN A 152 -21.23 -2.97 10.65
CA ASN A 152 -22.02 -2.79 9.44
C ASN A 152 -21.16 -2.37 8.25
N ILE A 153 -20.21 -1.44 8.44
CA ILE A 153 -19.31 -0.98 7.38
C ILE A 153 -18.37 -2.12 6.94
N ARG A 154 -17.77 -2.81 7.90
CA ARG A 154 -16.90 -3.97 7.62
C ARG A 154 -17.64 -5.07 6.87
N LYS A 155 -18.89 -5.35 7.25
CA LYS A 155 -19.75 -6.34 6.59
C LYS A 155 -20.11 -5.90 5.18
N THR A 156 -20.48 -4.65 4.96
CA THR A 156 -20.79 -4.11 3.62
C THR A 156 -19.58 -4.22 2.69
N MET A 157 -18.40 -3.80 3.13
CA MET A 157 -17.17 -3.93 2.34
C MET A 157 -16.88 -5.40 2.00
N PHE A 158 -17.01 -6.30 2.98
CA PHE A 158 -16.83 -7.74 2.77
C PHE A 158 -17.81 -8.28 1.72
N THR A 159 -19.10 -7.94 1.81
CA THR A 159 -20.09 -8.37 0.82
C THR A 159 -19.87 -7.78 -0.57
N THR A 160 -19.32 -6.56 -0.67
CA THR A 160 -18.96 -5.96 -1.96
C THR A 160 -17.75 -6.65 -2.61
N VAL A 161 -16.77 -7.10 -1.82
CA VAL A 161 -15.65 -7.93 -2.31
C VAL A 161 -16.15 -9.25 -2.89
N LEU A 162 -17.17 -9.84 -2.27
CA LEU A 162 -17.74 -11.11 -2.71
C LEU A 162 -18.68 -10.99 -3.92
N ASN A 163 -19.16 -9.79 -4.26
CA ASN A 163 -20.26 -9.64 -5.20
C ASN A 163 -19.97 -8.63 -6.32
N LYS A 164 -19.66 -9.18 -7.52
CA LYS A 164 -19.79 -8.60 -8.88
C LYS A 164 -19.28 -9.64 -9.89
N GLN A 165 -20.08 -10.67 -10.21
CA GLN A 165 -19.76 -11.78 -11.13
C GLN A 165 -18.61 -12.72 -10.75
N THR A 166 -17.50 -12.24 -10.19
CA THR A 166 -16.38 -13.03 -9.64
C THR A 166 -15.86 -12.40 -8.34
N PRO A 167 -15.54 -13.19 -7.30
CA PRO A 167 -14.96 -12.66 -6.06
C PRO A 167 -13.62 -11.97 -6.31
N PHE A 168 -13.37 -10.84 -5.66
CA PHE A 168 -12.06 -10.18 -5.77
C PHE A 168 -11.08 -10.83 -4.79
N TYR A 169 -10.49 -11.96 -5.17
CA TYR A 169 -9.60 -12.74 -4.30
C TYR A 169 -8.39 -11.95 -3.78
N ASN A 170 -7.83 -11.02 -4.56
CA ASN A 170 -6.78 -10.13 -4.07
C ASN A 170 -7.28 -9.18 -2.96
N CYS A 171 -8.53 -8.70 -3.05
CA CYS A 171 -9.15 -7.95 -1.95
C CYS A 171 -9.35 -8.83 -0.71
N LEU A 172 -9.75 -10.11 -0.87
CA LEU A 172 -9.89 -11.05 0.25
C LEU A 172 -8.55 -11.32 0.95
N LYS A 173 -7.46 -11.43 0.19
CA LYS A 173 -6.09 -11.56 0.73
C LYS A 173 -5.73 -10.35 1.57
N VAL A 174 -5.97 -9.14 1.05
CA VAL A 174 -5.77 -7.89 1.79
C VAL A 174 -6.62 -7.86 3.05
N MET A 175 -7.91 -8.22 2.98
CA MET A 175 -8.81 -8.27 4.14
C MET A 175 -8.28 -9.21 5.21
N ALA A 176 -7.77 -10.39 4.83
CA ALA A 176 -7.18 -11.34 5.77
C ALA A 176 -5.94 -10.78 6.48
N VAL A 177 -5.16 -9.93 5.81
CA VAL A 177 -3.98 -9.27 6.38
C VAL A 177 -4.39 -8.13 7.34
N ILE A 178 -5.32 -7.26 6.94
CA ILE A 178 -5.71 -6.08 7.73
C ILE A 178 -6.65 -6.41 8.92
N ASP A 179 -7.53 -7.41 8.79
CA ASP A 179 -8.47 -7.83 9.83
C ASP A 179 -7.81 -8.83 10.81
N LYS A 180 -6.50 -9.06 10.67
CA LYS A 180 -5.66 -10.03 11.40
C LYS A 180 -6.09 -11.49 11.30
N THR A 181 -7.31 -11.81 10.87
CA THR A 181 -7.75 -13.06 10.23
C THR A 181 -9.22 -12.91 9.80
N LEU A 182 -9.59 -13.48 8.64
CA LEU A 182 -11.00 -13.64 8.30
C LEU A 182 -11.67 -14.67 9.23
N ARG A 183 -12.84 -14.34 9.76
CA ARG A 183 -13.64 -15.25 10.60
C ARG A 183 -14.18 -16.42 9.77
N ASN A 184 -14.39 -17.59 10.38
CA ASN A 184 -14.94 -18.76 9.70
C ASN A 184 -16.29 -18.49 9.02
N GLN A 185 -17.12 -17.63 9.63
CA GLN A 185 -18.40 -17.20 9.05
C GLN A 185 -18.23 -16.38 7.76
N GLN A 186 -17.13 -15.62 7.63
CA GLN A 186 -16.79 -14.87 6.41
C GLN A 186 -16.28 -15.81 5.33
N ILE A 187 -15.39 -16.75 5.69
CA ILE A 187 -14.83 -17.75 4.76
C ILE A 187 -15.94 -18.62 4.15
N ALA A 188 -16.97 -18.96 4.94
CA ALA A 188 -18.12 -19.73 4.49
C ALA A 188 -19.00 -19.01 3.44
N GLN A 189 -18.87 -17.68 3.33
CA GLN A 189 -19.61 -16.88 2.34
C GLN A 189 -18.87 -16.76 0.99
N ILE A 190 -17.63 -17.24 0.89
CA ILE A 190 -16.84 -17.21 -0.35
C ILE A 190 -17.42 -18.27 -1.32
N PRO A 191 -17.80 -17.90 -2.56
CA PRO A 191 -18.34 -18.82 -3.56
C PRO A 191 -17.41 -19.99 -3.86
N ASP A 192 -17.99 -21.19 -4.05
CA ASP A 192 -17.21 -22.40 -4.34
C ASP A 192 -16.80 -22.46 -5.82
N ASP A 193 -15.70 -21.79 -6.14
CA ASP A 193 -15.04 -21.77 -7.46
C ASP A 193 -13.59 -22.28 -7.36
N ASP A 194 -12.90 -22.42 -8.49
CA ASP A 194 -11.52 -22.93 -8.50
C ASP A 194 -10.53 -21.99 -7.80
N GLU A 195 -10.76 -20.69 -7.89
CA GLU A 195 -9.95 -19.65 -7.24
C GLU A 195 -10.09 -19.69 -5.71
N ARG A 196 -11.24 -20.17 -5.19
CA ARG A 196 -11.44 -20.39 -3.75
C ARG A 196 -10.44 -21.38 -3.18
N LYS A 197 -10.14 -22.47 -3.89
CA LYS A 197 -9.18 -23.49 -3.42
C LYS A 197 -7.80 -22.88 -3.25
N GLU A 198 -7.33 -22.17 -4.28
CA GLU A 198 -6.05 -21.45 -4.25
C GLU A 198 -6.00 -20.41 -3.11
N PHE A 199 -7.10 -19.68 -2.93
CA PHE A 199 -7.22 -18.70 -1.85
C PHE A 199 -7.16 -19.35 -0.46
N LEU A 200 -7.84 -20.48 -0.25
CA LEU A 200 -7.84 -21.19 1.03
C LEU A 200 -6.46 -21.77 1.35
N GLU A 201 -5.77 -22.34 0.35
CA GLU A 201 -4.38 -22.79 0.49
C GLU A 201 -3.45 -21.63 0.85
N TRP A 202 -3.57 -20.50 0.16
CA TRP A 202 -2.85 -19.29 0.49
C TRP A 202 -3.14 -18.82 1.92
N LEU A 203 -4.42 -18.80 2.33
CA LEU A 203 -4.86 -18.33 3.64
C LEU A 203 -4.32 -19.21 4.77
N ASP A 204 -4.30 -20.53 4.58
CA ASP A 204 -3.74 -21.49 5.54
C ASP A 204 -2.21 -21.32 5.68
N ASN A 205 -1.52 -21.14 4.55
CA ASN A 205 -0.09 -20.83 4.55
C ASN A 205 0.22 -19.49 5.22
N PHE A 206 -0.60 -18.47 4.97
CA PHE A 206 -0.50 -17.16 5.60
C PHE A 206 -0.67 -17.26 7.12
N LYS A 207 -1.71 -17.96 7.60
CA LYS A 207 -1.97 -18.19 9.03
C LYS A 207 -0.78 -18.88 9.71
N ARG A 208 -0.23 -19.93 9.09
CA ARG A 208 0.95 -20.65 9.61
C ARG A 208 2.18 -19.76 9.74
N LYS A 209 2.51 -19.00 8.69
CA LYS A 209 3.64 -18.04 8.71
C LYS A 209 3.45 -16.96 9.76
N TYR A 210 2.24 -16.41 9.88
CA TYR A 210 1.91 -15.39 10.87
C TYR A 210 2.05 -15.92 12.30
N GLN A 211 1.54 -17.14 12.56
CA GLN A 211 1.61 -17.76 13.88
C GLN A 211 3.07 -18.04 14.29
N LEU A 212 3.90 -18.57 13.39
CA LEU A 212 5.33 -18.75 13.59
C LEU A 212 6.06 -17.42 13.87
N PHE A 213 5.67 -16.35 13.16
CA PHE A 213 6.24 -15.03 13.38
C PHE A 213 5.83 -14.45 14.74
N SER A 214 4.57 -14.64 15.16
CA SER A 214 4.07 -14.17 16.46
C SER A 214 4.74 -14.89 17.64
N THR A 215 5.02 -16.19 17.51
CA THR A 215 5.69 -16.99 18.54
C THR A 215 7.21 -16.75 18.56
N ALA A 216 7.84 -16.50 17.42
CA ALA A 216 9.28 -16.22 17.33
C ALA A 216 9.66 -14.84 17.89
N VAL A 217 8.74 -13.87 17.87
CA VAL A 217 9.01 -12.48 18.30
C VAL A 217 8.54 -12.21 19.74
N GLY A 218 7.81 -13.14 20.37
CA GLY A 218 7.48 -13.08 21.80
C GLY A 218 6.56 -11.92 22.20
N TRP A 219 5.34 -11.84 21.65
CA TRP A 219 4.32 -10.87 22.08
C TRP A 219 2.95 -11.54 22.26
N LEU A 220 2.37 -11.39 23.46
CA LEU A 220 0.94 -11.54 23.77
C LEU A 220 0.22 -10.22 23.47
#